data_AF-A0A436RAH9-F1
#
_entry.id   AF-A0A436RAH9-F1
#
_cell.length_a   1.000
_cell.length_b   1.000
_cell.length_c   1.000
_cell.angle_alpha   90.00
_cell.angle_beta   90.00
_cell.angle_gamma   90.00
#
_symmetry.space_group_name_H-M   'P 1'
#
loop_
_entity.id
_entity.type
_entity.pdbx_description
1 polymer ?
#
loop_
_entity_poly.entity_id
_entity_poly.type
_entity_poly.pdbx_seq_one_letter_code
_entity_poly.pdbx_strand_id
1 'polypeptide(L)'
;PAQLPVTNRMVVDLKPHGGSLRVDKELLAASVLDGASVSVGVSQSSALDVPSLLMSLDRYPYGCAEQTTSRAMPLLYVNDMAKSIGMESDPDLHQRIQDAIYKVLSYQSSSGSFGLWGPGSGDLWLDAYVSEFLTRAREEKYDVPALAMNQALNNLQNSLGYDQDVQDKGSDIAYALYVLARNKEASIGDLRYYADTQLEAFSSPMAVAQLAASLALYGDTQRSESTFQTALRLAQSETDYDWYRSDYGSRLRDGAAILALAAESKPVPSIMPQLIKLVGVARADARWTSTQDESWMLLAARALKEGNDSITLSVNGAPHSGGYSDQVAGGDLVDSPLTIANTGATSLQAVVTAVAAPVDPLPAGGDGFTIDRTYYKLDGTEANVTEARQNERYVVVLKIYEQNKWPSRLLITDLLPAGFEIDNPSLVSSAQLSNFSWLAQTDAAHLEFRDDRFVAAFNPNEGDGDRNITLAYVVRAVTPGTYAHPAATVEDMYRPQYSARTATGVMEVKAE
;
A
#
# COMPACT_ATOMS: atom_id res chain seq x y z
N PRO A 1 -21.74 3.72 -2.58
CA PRO A 1 -21.86 2.87 -1.36
C PRO A 1 -21.72 3.76 -0.12
N ALA A 2 -22.35 3.41 1.00
CA ALA A 2 -22.32 4.23 2.22
C ALA A 2 -20.96 4.17 2.96
N GLN A 3 -20.10 3.23 2.61
CA GLN A 3 -18.76 3.04 3.17
C GLN A 3 -17.82 2.50 2.08
N LEU A 4 -16.51 2.66 2.31
CA LEU A 4 -15.47 2.05 1.46
C LEU A 4 -15.49 0.52 1.59
N PRO A 5 -15.12 -0.23 0.54
CA PRO A 5 -14.95 -1.67 0.61
C PRO A 5 -13.95 -2.09 1.69
N VAL A 6 -14.20 -3.22 2.35
CA VAL A 6 -13.30 -3.85 3.32
C VAL A 6 -12.73 -5.12 2.72
N THR A 7 -11.43 -5.34 2.95
CA THR A 7 -10.73 -6.57 2.57
C THR A 7 -10.80 -7.60 3.69
N ASN A 8 -11.39 -8.75 3.41
CA ASN A 8 -11.46 -9.90 4.32
C ASN A 8 -10.68 -11.06 3.72
N ARG A 9 -9.62 -11.49 4.40
CA ARG A 9 -8.78 -12.61 4.00
C ARG A 9 -9.03 -13.82 4.90
N MET A 10 -9.21 -14.99 4.30
CA MET A 10 -9.37 -16.28 4.96
C MET A 10 -8.37 -17.28 4.41
N VAL A 11 -7.76 -18.09 5.28
CA VAL A 11 -6.89 -19.21 4.89
C VAL A 11 -7.59 -20.51 5.28
N VAL A 12 -7.64 -21.46 4.35
CA VAL A 12 -8.30 -22.76 4.51
C VAL A 12 -7.30 -23.87 4.19
N ASP A 13 -7.12 -24.81 5.12
CA ASP A 13 -6.31 -26.00 4.88
C ASP A 13 -7.07 -27.01 4.01
N LEU A 14 -6.51 -27.34 2.85
CA LEU A 14 -7.00 -28.38 1.95
C LEU A 14 -6.27 -29.70 2.23
N LYS A 15 -6.93 -30.59 2.98
CA LYS A 15 -6.41 -31.93 3.28
C LYS A 15 -6.09 -32.73 2.00
N PRO A 16 -5.05 -33.57 2.01
CA PRO A 16 -4.76 -34.47 0.90
C PRO A 16 -5.95 -35.37 0.53
N HIS A 17 -5.95 -35.89 -0.70
CA HIS A 17 -6.89 -36.91 -1.15
C HIS A 17 -8.39 -36.54 -1.04
N GLY A 18 -8.72 -35.29 -1.38
CA GLY A 18 -10.10 -34.85 -1.58
C GLY A 18 -10.60 -33.77 -0.61
N GLY A 19 -9.74 -33.19 0.23
CA GLY A 19 -10.11 -32.00 1.00
C GLY A 19 -10.50 -30.85 0.07
N SER A 20 -11.67 -30.26 0.28
CA SER A 20 -12.25 -29.29 -0.64
C SER A 20 -12.68 -27.99 0.03
N LEU A 21 -12.57 -26.90 -0.72
CA LEU A 21 -13.11 -25.58 -0.43
C LEU A 21 -14.21 -25.29 -1.46
N ARG A 22 -15.34 -24.78 -0.97
CA ARG A 22 -16.39 -24.21 -1.80
C ARG A 22 -16.49 -22.71 -1.49
N VAL A 23 -16.43 -21.90 -2.54
CA VAL A 23 -16.58 -20.45 -2.50
C VAL A 23 -17.87 -20.09 -3.23
N ASP A 24 -18.83 -19.59 -2.48
CA ASP A 24 -20.16 -19.22 -2.94
C ASP A 24 -20.60 -17.90 -2.29
N LYS A 25 -21.82 -17.46 -2.63
CA LYS A 25 -22.41 -16.19 -2.16
C LYS A 25 -22.41 -16.03 -0.64
N GLU A 26 -22.37 -17.12 0.12
CA GLU A 26 -22.34 -17.13 1.57
C GLU A 26 -21.11 -16.38 2.11
N LEU A 27 -20.00 -16.37 1.37
CA LEU A 27 -18.80 -15.56 1.70
C LEU A 27 -19.10 -14.05 1.73
N LEU A 28 -20.04 -13.60 0.91
CA LEU A 28 -20.43 -12.21 0.75
C LEU A 28 -21.81 -11.90 1.38
N ALA A 29 -22.35 -12.78 2.21
CA ALA A 29 -23.72 -12.63 2.74
C ALA A 29 -23.92 -11.34 3.57
N ALA A 30 -22.87 -10.82 4.20
CA ALA A 30 -22.88 -9.56 4.94
C ALA A 30 -22.33 -8.37 4.13
N SER A 31 -22.18 -8.53 2.81
CA SER A 31 -21.57 -7.54 1.92
C SER A 31 -22.47 -7.18 0.75
N VAL A 32 -22.34 -5.93 0.28
CA VAL A 32 -22.95 -5.47 -0.96
C VAL A 32 -22.25 -6.17 -2.11
N LEU A 33 -23.01 -6.90 -2.93
CA LEU A 33 -22.46 -7.68 -4.05
C LEU A 33 -21.98 -6.79 -5.20
N ASP A 34 -22.64 -5.66 -5.42
CA ASP A 34 -22.23 -4.71 -6.46
C ASP A 34 -20.87 -4.11 -6.13
N GLY A 35 -19.92 -4.23 -7.07
CA GLY A 35 -18.52 -3.88 -6.86
C GLY A 35 -17.72 -4.82 -5.95
N ALA A 36 -18.30 -5.91 -5.44
CA ALA A 36 -17.55 -6.93 -4.69
C ALA A 36 -16.65 -7.74 -5.63
N SER A 37 -15.48 -8.12 -5.13
CA SER A 37 -14.54 -9.02 -5.82
C SER A 37 -13.99 -10.04 -4.85
N VAL A 38 -13.79 -11.26 -5.33
CA VAL A 38 -13.22 -12.35 -4.56
C VAL A 38 -12.06 -12.94 -5.33
N SER A 39 -10.88 -12.97 -4.74
CA SER A 39 -9.74 -13.73 -5.25
C SER A 39 -9.62 -15.04 -4.49
N VAL A 40 -9.23 -16.09 -5.22
CA VAL A 40 -8.92 -17.40 -4.64
C VAL A 40 -7.56 -17.85 -5.16
N GLY A 41 -6.64 -18.16 -4.24
CA GLY A 41 -5.33 -18.70 -4.55
C GLY A 41 -5.11 -20.03 -3.84
N VAL A 42 -4.54 -21.03 -4.54
CA VAL A 42 -4.10 -22.29 -3.93
C VAL A 42 -2.64 -22.53 -4.29
N SER A 43 -1.81 -22.62 -3.26
CA SER A 43 -0.36 -22.80 -3.39
C SER A 43 0.22 -23.63 -2.23
N GLN A 44 1.52 -23.92 -2.29
CA GLN A 44 2.21 -24.58 -1.17
C GLN A 44 2.43 -23.66 0.05
N SER A 45 2.31 -22.34 -0.11
CA SER A 45 2.51 -21.35 0.96
C SER A 45 1.47 -20.24 0.86
N SER A 46 0.56 -20.18 1.83
CA SER A 46 -0.45 -19.12 1.92
C SER A 46 0.13 -17.74 2.24
N ALA A 47 1.39 -17.67 2.69
CA ALA A 47 2.03 -16.42 3.05
C ALA A 47 2.15 -15.49 1.81
N LEU A 48 2.47 -16.06 0.66
CA LEU A 48 2.78 -15.32 -0.57
C LEU A 48 1.63 -15.45 -1.57
N ASP A 49 0.42 -15.14 -1.11
CA ASP A 49 -0.80 -15.23 -1.90
C ASP A 49 -0.89 -14.10 -2.94
N VAL A 50 -0.19 -14.30 -4.07
CA VAL A 50 -0.05 -13.34 -5.17
C VAL A 50 -1.39 -12.76 -5.65
N PRO A 51 -2.44 -13.57 -5.92
CA PRO A 51 -3.70 -13.04 -6.45
C PRO A 51 -4.36 -12.04 -5.49
N SER A 52 -4.38 -12.34 -4.20
CA SER A 52 -4.98 -11.42 -3.21
C SER A 52 -4.14 -10.16 -3.00
N LEU A 53 -2.81 -10.28 -3.03
CA LEU A 53 -1.92 -9.12 -2.93
C LEU A 53 -2.10 -8.19 -4.13
N LEU A 54 -2.19 -8.74 -5.35
CA LEU A 54 -2.46 -7.95 -6.55
C LEU A 54 -3.85 -7.30 -6.53
N MET A 55 -4.89 -8.03 -6.11
CA MET A 55 -6.24 -7.50 -5.99
C MET A 55 -6.33 -6.37 -4.95
N SER A 56 -5.59 -6.48 -3.84
CA SER A 56 -5.54 -5.46 -2.78
C SER A 56 -4.84 -4.18 -3.28
N LEU A 57 -3.64 -4.32 -3.87
CA LEU A 57 -2.88 -3.20 -4.44
C LEU A 57 -3.64 -2.49 -5.57
N ASP A 58 -4.32 -3.22 -6.45
CA ASP A 58 -5.04 -2.63 -7.57
C ASP A 58 -6.17 -1.71 -7.10
N ARG A 59 -6.87 -2.08 -6.03
CA ARG A 59 -8.00 -1.31 -5.48
C ARG A 59 -7.60 -0.09 -4.66
N TYR A 60 -6.33 0.06 -4.32
CA TYR A 60 -5.86 1.19 -3.52
C TYR A 60 -5.99 2.50 -4.32
N PRO A 61 -6.89 3.43 -3.93
CA PRO A 61 -7.42 4.46 -4.84
C PRO A 61 -6.58 5.76 -4.90
N TYR A 62 -5.49 5.79 -4.13
CA TYR A 62 -4.66 6.97 -3.94
C TYR A 62 -3.38 6.87 -4.78
N GLY A 63 -2.82 8.02 -5.14
CA GLY A 63 -1.80 8.13 -6.19
C GLY A 63 -0.53 8.86 -5.77
N CYS A 64 -0.12 8.76 -4.51
CA CYS A 64 1.17 9.31 -4.09
C CYS A 64 2.33 8.55 -4.77
N ALA A 65 3.54 9.10 -4.72
CA ALA A 65 4.73 8.51 -5.33
C ALA A 65 5.01 7.09 -4.82
N GLU A 66 4.94 6.89 -3.50
CA GLU A 66 5.10 5.60 -2.85
C GLU A 66 4.08 4.59 -3.37
N GLN A 67 2.80 4.94 -3.38
CA GLN A 67 1.70 4.04 -3.74
C GLN A 67 1.75 3.67 -5.21
N THR A 68 2.00 4.66 -6.08
CA THR A 68 2.14 4.44 -7.52
C THR A 68 3.30 3.48 -7.79
N THR A 69 4.41 3.67 -7.07
CA THR A 69 5.59 2.79 -7.15
C THR A 69 5.27 1.38 -6.63
N SER A 70 4.65 1.26 -5.45
CA SER A 70 4.29 -0.03 -4.84
C SER A 70 3.30 -0.85 -5.65
N ARG A 71 2.38 -0.19 -6.35
CA ARG A 71 1.45 -0.86 -7.28
C ARG A 71 2.15 -1.32 -8.55
N ALA A 72 3.08 -0.53 -9.10
CA ALA A 72 3.70 -0.82 -10.39
C ALA A 72 4.95 -1.71 -10.30
N MET A 73 5.70 -1.65 -9.21
CA MET A 73 6.96 -2.37 -9.02
C MET A 73 6.82 -3.89 -9.22
N PRO A 74 5.84 -4.58 -8.60
CA PRO A 74 5.70 -6.01 -8.79
C PRO A 74 5.16 -6.37 -10.17
N LEU A 75 4.38 -5.47 -10.78
CA LEU A 75 3.79 -5.65 -12.10
C LEU A 75 4.83 -5.71 -13.22
N LEU A 76 6.02 -5.14 -13.01
CA LEU A 76 7.18 -5.33 -13.91
C LEU A 76 7.48 -6.81 -14.20
N TYR A 77 7.10 -7.69 -13.27
CA TYR A 77 7.46 -9.11 -13.30
C TYR A 77 6.26 -10.05 -13.27
N VAL A 78 5.03 -9.52 -13.28
CA VAL A 78 3.83 -10.35 -13.11
C VAL A 78 3.67 -11.37 -14.23
N ASN A 79 4.12 -11.06 -15.45
CA ASN A 79 4.11 -12.02 -16.56
C ASN A 79 4.96 -13.28 -16.28
N ASP A 80 6.07 -13.14 -15.54
CA ASP A 80 6.89 -14.29 -15.12
C ASP A 80 6.16 -15.16 -14.08
N MET A 81 5.33 -14.53 -13.25
CA MET A 81 4.61 -15.15 -12.14
C MET A 81 3.28 -15.77 -12.58
N ALA A 82 2.55 -15.09 -13.46
CA ALA A 82 1.21 -15.42 -13.90
C ALA A 82 1.13 -16.86 -14.45
N LYS A 83 2.12 -17.25 -15.25
CA LYS A 83 2.24 -18.62 -15.78
C LYS A 83 2.36 -19.69 -14.69
N SER A 84 3.06 -19.39 -13.60
CA SER A 84 3.28 -20.35 -12.49
C SER A 84 2.13 -20.44 -11.49
N ILE A 85 1.21 -19.46 -11.49
CA ILE A 85 0.06 -19.42 -10.58
C ILE A 85 -1.28 -19.55 -11.28
N GLY A 86 -1.30 -19.71 -12.61
CA GLY A 86 -2.52 -19.87 -13.40
C GLY A 86 -3.31 -18.59 -13.63
N MET A 87 -2.66 -17.42 -13.55
CA MET A 87 -3.29 -16.12 -13.78
C MET A 87 -3.29 -15.79 -15.29
N GLU A 88 -4.38 -15.19 -15.78
CA GLU A 88 -4.49 -14.75 -17.17
C GLU A 88 -3.57 -13.56 -17.47
N SER A 89 -3.18 -13.44 -18.74
CA SER A 89 -2.37 -12.30 -19.21
C SER A 89 -3.25 -11.06 -19.34
N ASP A 90 -2.83 -9.98 -18.69
CA ASP A 90 -3.49 -8.68 -18.80
C ASP A 90 -2.96 -7.91 -20.03
N PRO A 91 -3.80 -7.63 -21.04
CA PRO A 91 -3.36 -6.97 -22.28
C PRO A 91 -2.96 -5.50 -22.07
N ASP A 92 -3.50 -4.83 -21.05
CA ASP A 92 -3.26 -3.41 -20.79
C ASP A 92 -2.11 -3.18 -19.80
N LEU A 93 -1.58 -4.26 -19.21
CA LEU A 93 -0.52 -4.25 -18.22
C LEU A 93 0.67 -3.36 -18.60
N HIS A 94 1.14 -3.47 -19.85
CA HIS A 94 2.27 -2.68 -20.32
C HIS A 94 1.99 -1.18 -20.25
N GLN A 95 0.82 -0.75 -20.74
CA GLN A 95 0.41 0.66 -20.73
C GLN A 95 0.26 1.16 -19.30
N ARG A 96 -0.37 0.39 -18.40
CA ARG A 96 -0.51 0.80 -16.99
C ARG A 96 0.83 1.02 -16.29
N ILE A 97 1.81 0.15 -16.55
CA ILE A 97 3.16 0.32 -15.99
C ILE A 97 3.83 1.55 -16.58
N GLN A 98 3.70 1.76 -17.90
CA GLN A 98 4.26 2.94 -18.56
C GLN A 98 3.64 4.25 -18.04
N ASP A 99 2.33 4.26 -17.78
CA ASP A 99 1.64 5.40 -17.18
C ASP A 99 2.10 5.63 -15.73
N ALA A 100 2.33 4.57 -14.95
CA ALA A 100 2.87 4.67 -13.60
C ALA A 100 4.29 5.27 -13.60
N ILE A 101 5.14 4.88 -14.55
CA ILE A 101 6.48 5.49 -14.75
C ILE A 101 6.35 6.98 -15.01
N TYR A 102 5.53 7.40 -15.97
CA TYR A 102 5.35 8.81 -16.27
C TYR A 102 4.71 9.58 -15.10
N LYS A 103 3.83 8.93 -14.34
CA LYS A 103 3.22 9.51 -13.16
C LYS A 103 4.25 9.79 -12.06
N VAL A 104 5.11 8.83 -11.70
CA VAL A 104 6.15 9.08 -10.68
C VAL A 104 7.19 10.09 -11.15
N LEU A 105 7.51 10.11 -12.45
CA LEU A 105 8.39 11.13 -13.03
C LEU A 105 7.78 12.54 -12.97
N SER A 106 6.44 12.67 -12.98
CA SER A 106 5.78 13.96 -12.78
C SER A 106 5.95 14.52 -11.35
N TYR A 107 6.42 13.68 -10.41
CA TYR A 107 6.73 14.06 -9.04
C TYR A 107 8.23 14.33 -8.83
N GLN A 108 9.03 14.25 -9.89
CA GLN A 108 10.45 14.58 -9.84
C GLN A 108 10.66 16.10 -9.85
N SER A 109 11.52 16.58 -8.95
CA SER A 109 11.97 17.97 -8.91
C SER A 109 13.14 18.21 -9.87
N SER A 110 13.53 19.47 -10.05
CA SER A 110 14.71 19.82 -10.86
C SER A 110 16.04 19.33 -10.29
N SER A 111 16.12 19.02 -8.98
CA SER A 111 17.32 18.43 -8.36
C SER A 111 17.40 16.91 -8.57
N GLY A 112 16.34 16.27 -9.07
CA GLY A 112 16.26 14.83 -9.27
C GLY A 112 15.59 14.05 -8.13
N SER A 113 15.28 14.72 -7.01
CA SER A 113 14.49 14.16 -5.90
C SER A 113 13.01 14.05 -6.25
N PHE A 114 12.25 13.31 -5.47
CA PHE A 114 10.82 13.07 -5.63
C PHE A 114 10.07 13.57 -4.40
N GLY A 115 8.94 14.23 -4.62
CA GLY A 115 8.00 14.51 -3.54
C GLY A 115 6.88 13.48 -3.49
N LEU A 116 6.25 13.34 -2.32
CA LEU A 116 5.22 12.32 -2.11
C LEU A 116 3.97 12.54 -2.98
N TRP A 117 3.56 13.80 -3.21
CA TRP A 117 2.33 14.14 -3.93
C TRP A 117 2.55 15.01 -5.19
N GLY A 118 3.80 15.39 -5.45
CA GLY A 118 4.20 16.33 -6.51
C GLY A 118 5.72 16.53 -6.51
N PRO A 119 6.26 17.39 -7.38
CA PRO A 119 7.66 17.78 -7.34
C PRO A 119 8.08 18.25 -5.95
N GLY A 120 9.08 17.60 -5.35
CA GLY A 120 9.51 17.88 -3.99
C GLY A 120 10.86 17.26 -3.64
N SER A 121 11.25 17.38 -2.38
CA SER A 121 12.50 16.85 -1.82
C SER A 121 12.33 16.54 -0.33
N GLY A 122 13.36 15.96 0.28
CA GLY A 122 13.45 15.79 1.75
C GLY A 122 13.17 14.37 2.25
N ASP A 123 12.91 13.42 1.36
CA ASP A 123 12.70 12.00 1.70
C ASP A 123 13.64 11.13 0.85
N LEU A 124 14.86 10.91 1.36
CA LEU A 124 15.88 10.15 0.64
C LEU A 124 15.49 8.67 0.47
N TRP A 125 14.72 8.13 1.41
CA TRP A 125 14.18 6.78 1.29
C TRP A 125 13.22 6.67 0.10
N LEU A 126 12.28 7.62 -0.03
CA LEU A 126 11.37 7.68 -1.17
C LEU A 126 12.12 7.91 -2.48
N ASP A 127 13.12 8.79 -2.48
CA ASP A 127 13.99 9.03 -3.63
C ASP A 127 14.64 7.72 -4.10
N ALA A 128 15.18 6.93 -3.18
CA ALA A 128 15.78 5.64 -3.48
C ALA A 128 14.73 4.64 -3.98
N TYR A 129 13.57 4.55 -3.34
CA TYR A 129 12.52 3.60 -3.73
C TYR A 129 11.99 3.85 -5.16
N VAL A 130 11.69 5.10 -5.49
CA VAL A 130 11.26 5.48 -6.85
C VAL A 130 12.38 5.23 -7.85
N SER A 131 13.63 5.55 -7.48
CA SER A 131 14.79 5.30 -8.34
C SER A 131 15.03 3.81 -8.59
N GLU A 132 14.80 2.94 -7.60
CA GLU A 132 14.84 1.49 -7.79
C GLU A 132 13.80 1.04 -8.83
N PHE A 133 12.58 1.54 -8.73
CA PHE A 133 11.51 1.20 -9.68
C PHE A 133 11.87 1.61 -11.10
N LEU A 134 12.41 2.82 -11.27
CA LEU A 134 12.86 3.31 -12.57
C LEU A 134 14.05 2.49 -13.10
N THR A 135 15.00 2.08 -12.26
CA THR A 135 16.08 1.16 -12.64
C THR A 135 15.52 -0.17 -13.14
N ARG A 136 14.64 -0.80 -12.36
CA ARG A 136 14.02 -2.09 -12.68
C ARG A 136 13.17 -2.01 -13.95
N ALA A 137 12.43 -0.93 -14.13
CA ALA A 137 11.65 -0.67 -15.34
C ALA A 137 12.54 -0.61 -16.59
N ARG A 138 13.71 0.03 -16.52
CA ARG A 138 14.71 0.03 -17.62
C ARG A 138 15.30 -1.35 -17.89
N GLU A 139 15.55 -2.13 -16.83
CA GLU A 139 16.02 -3.52 -16.96
C GLU A 139 15.01 -4.35 -17.77
N GLU A 140 13.72 -4.19 -17.46
CA GLU A 140 12.55 -4.80 -18.14
C GLU A 140 12.11 -4.07 -19.44
N LYS A 141 12.93 -3.15 -19.94
CA LYS A 141 12.77 -2.48 -21.26
C LYS A 141 11.58 -1.52 -21.40
N TYR A 142 11.06 -1.00 -20.29
CA TYR A 142 10.14 0.14 -20.32
C TYR A 142 10.88 1.44 -20.67
N ASP A 143 10.14 2.43 -21.18
CA ASP A 143 10.69 3.74 -21.50
C ASP A 143 10.83 4.59 -20.22
N VAL A 144 12.07 4.83 -19.82
CA VAL A 144 12.43 5.76 -18.75
C VAL A 144 13.41 6.78 -19.34
N PRO A 145 13.03 8.08 -19.40
CA PRO A 145 13.89 9.13 -19.94
C PRO A 145 15.26 9.17 -19.26
N ALA A 146 16.33 9.06 -20.06
CA ALA A 146 17.70 8.96 -19.56
C ALA A 146 18.12 10.17 -18.70
N LEU A 147 17.68 11.38 -19.05
CA LEU A 147 17.96 12.59 -18.29
C LEU A 147 17.36 12.51 -16.87
N ALA A 148 16.08 12.14 -16.78
CA ALA A 148 15.38 12.00 -15.51
C ALA A 148 16.03 10.94 -14.61
N MET A 149 16.41 9.80 -15.21
CA MET A 149 17.11 8.74 -14.49
C MET A 149 18.48 9.18 -13.97
N ASN A 150 19.28 9.87 -14.80
CA ASN A 150 20.58 10.38 -14.38
C ASN A 150 20.45 11.42 -13.28
N GLN A 151 19.42 12.29 -13.32
CA GLN A 151 19.15 13.24 -12.25
C GLN A 151 18.79 12.55 -10.93
N ALA A 152 17.97 11.49 -10.99
CA ALA A 152 17.61 10.70 -9.82
C ALA A 152 18.85 10.05 -9.16
N LEU A 153 19.71 9.40 -9.95
CA LEU A 153 20.94 8.79 -9.44
C LEU A 153 21.92 9.83 -8.88
N ASN A 154 22.11 10.95 -9.58
CA ASN A 154 22.95 12.05 -9.09
C ASN A 154 22.42 12.62 -7.76
N ASN A 155 21.10 12.73 -7.59
CA ASN A 155 20.49 13.13 -6.33
C ASN A 155 20.87 12.17 -5.19
N LEU A 156 20.77 10.85 -5.41
CA LEU A 156 21.18 9.84 -4.41
C LEU A 156 22.68 9.96 -4.06
N GLN A 157 23.55 10.12 -5.06
CA GLN A 157 24.99 10.30 -4.85
C GLN A 157 25.29 11.56 -4.02
N ASN A 158 24.64 12.67 -4.37
CA ASN A 158 24.83 13.94 -3.66
C ASN A 158 24.36 13.83 -2.21
N SER A 159 23.20 13.24 -1.95
CA SER A 159 22.66 13.07 -0.61
C SER A 159 23.58 12.22 0.29
N LEU A 160 24.15 11.13 -0.24
CA LEU A 160 25.16 10.33 0.48
C LEU A 160 26.47 11.08 0.78
N GLY A 161 26.78 12.12 0.00
CA GLY A 161 27.91 13.00 0.26
C GLY A 161 27.70 13.92 1.47
N TYR A 162 26.44 14.22 1.83
CA TYR A 162 26.09 15.10 2.94
C TYR A 162 25.67 14.35 4.21
N ASP A 163 24.96 13.23 4.07
CA ASP A 163 24.41 12.46 5.17
C ASP A 163 25.27 11.23 5.49
N GLN A 164 26.02 11.31 6.58
CA GLN A 164 26.84 10.20 7.10
C GLN A 164 26.35 9.69 8.47
N ASP A 165 25.21 10.19 8.94
CA ASP A 165 24.62 9.77 10.21
C ASP A 165 23.85 8.46 10.02
N VAL A 166 24.56 7.35 10.18
CA VAL A 166 23.96 6.00 10.05
C VAL A 166 22.94 5.73 11.16
N GLN A 167 23.08 6.33 12.35
CA GLN A 167 22.19 6.04 13.48
C GLN A 167 20.77 6.50 13.18
N ASP A 168 20.63 7.71 12.62
CA ASP A 168 19.32 8.29 12.32
C ASP A 168 18.86 8.02 10.88
N LYS A 169 19.80 7.90 9.92
CA LYS A 169 19.50 7.79 8.48
C LYS A 169 19.97 6.49 7.84
N GLY A 170 20.25 5.46 8.65
CA GLY A 170 20.76 4.17 8.15
C GLY A 170 19.89 3.54 7.06
N SER A 171 18.57 3.59 7.20
CA SER A 171 17.63 3.08 6.17
C SER A 171 17.77 3.81 4.84
N ASP A 172 17.86 5.14 4.87
CA ASP A 172 17.96 5.97 3.68
C ASP A 172 19.29 5.75 2.97
N ILE A 173 20.38 5.72 3.75
CA ILE A 173 21.75 5.51 3.27
C ILE A 173 21.88 4.13 2.60
N ALA A 174 21.43 3.07 3.27
CA ALA A 174 21.53 1.71 2.75
C ALA A 174 20.74 1.54 1.45
N TYR A 175 19.56 2.16 1.35
CA TYR A 175 18.74 2.07 0.16
C TYR A 175 19.36 2.82 -1.02
N ALA A 176 19.81 4.05 -0.80
CA ALA A 176 20.51 4.82 -1.82
C ALA A 176 21.75 4.07 -2.33
N LEU A 177 22.55 3.48 -1.43
CA LEU A 177 23.70 2.64 -1.78
C LEU A 177 23.30 1.42 -2.62
N TYR A 178 22.20 0.76 -2.30
CA TYR A 178 21.71 -0.38 -3.07
C TYR A 178 21.30 -0.01 -4.49
N VAL A 179 20.56 1.08 -4.65
CA VAL A 179 20.16 1.58 -5.98
C VAL A 179 21.41 1.96 -6.78
N LEU A 180 22.35 2.69 -6.17
CA LEU A 180 23.61 3.04 -6.84
C LEU A 180 24.44 1.81 -7.20
N ALA A 181 24.50 0.79 -6.34
CA ALA A 181 25.21 -0.46 -6.64
C ALA A 181 24.56 -1.21 -7.82
N ARG A 182 23.23 -1.26 -7.89
CA ARG A 182 22.49 -1.87 -9.00
C ARG A 182 22.74 -1.15 -10.33
N ASN A 183 22.95 0.16 -10.28
CA ASN A 183 23.35 0.98 -11.43
C ASN A 183 24.88 1.05 -11.66
N LYS A 184 25.69 0.35 -10.86
CA LYS A 184 27.17 0.31 -10.92
C LYS A 184 27.86 1.64 -10.62
N GLU A 185 27.24 2.47 -9.79
CA GLU A 185 27.73 3.79 -9.41
C GLU A 185 28.17 3.88 -7.95
N ALA A 186 27.86 2.88 -7.11
CA ALA A 186 28.33 2.85 -5.72
C ALA A 186 29.83 2.54 -5.62
N SER A 187 30.50 3.10 -4.60
CA SER A 187 31.86 2.75 -4.21
C SER A 187 31.88 1.41 -3.44
N ILE A 188 32.60 0.39 -3.95
CA ILE A 188 32.78 -0.87 -3.23
C ILE A 188 33.49 -0.66 -1.88
N GLY A 189 34.35 0.36 -1.77
CA GLY A 189 35.04 0.71 -0.52
C GLY A 189 34.05 1.10 0.57
N ASP A 190 33.04 1.89 0.21
CA ASP A 190 32.01 2.39 1.13
C ASP A 190 31.12 1.23 1.58
N LEU A 191 30.70 0.37 0.64
CA LEU A 191 29.91 -0.83 0.96
C LEU A 191 30.64 -1.74 1.96
N ARG A 192 31.95 -1.93 1.78
CA ARG A 192 32.78 -2.71 2.72
C ARG A 192 32.95 -1.99 4.06
N TYR A 193 33.13 -0.68 4.06
CA TYR A 193 33.21 0.10 5.30
C TYR A 193 31.92 -0.03 6.12
N TYR A 194 30.75 0.14 5.50
CA TYR A 194 29.48 -0.01 6.20
C TYR A 194 29.27 -1.44 6.71
N ALA A 195 29.58 -2.46 5.90
CA ALA A 195 29.43 -3.86 6.31
C ALA A 195 30.42 -4.32 7.40
N ASP A 196 31.66 -3.83 7.38
CA ASP A 196 32.71 -4.29 8.29
C ASP A 196 32.82 -3.42 9.55
N THR A 197 32.42 -2.13 9.50
CA THR A 197 32.69 -1.14 10.57
C THR A 197 31.44 -0.52 11.18
N GLN A 198 30.40 -0.25 10.38
CA GLN A 198 29.21 0.49 10.83
C GLN A 198 27.94 -0.37 10.88
N LEU A 199 28.04 -1.68 10.64
CA LEU A 199 26.87 -2.52 10.44
C LEU A 199 25.91 -2.53 11.64
N GLU A 200 26.44 -2.44 12.85
CA GLU A 200 25.66 -2.40 14.10
C GLU A 200 24.90 -1.09 14.29
N ALA A 201 25.24 -0.02 13.55
CA ALA A 201 24.51 1.24 13.58
C ALA A 201 23.24 1.22 12.73
N PHE A 202 23.08 0.25 11.82
CA PHE A 202 21.85 0.08 11.05
C PHE A 202 20.82 -0.67 11.88
N SER A 203 19.74 0.02 12.24
CA SER A 203 18.63 -0.53 13.03
C SER A 203 17.58 -1.29 12.20
N SER A 204 17.52 -1.04 10.88
CA SER A 204 16.55 -1.68 9.98
C SER A 204 17.08 -2.98 9.37
N PRO A 205 16.36 -4.11 9.50
CA PRO A 205 16.74 -5.37 8.86
C PRO A 205 16.81 -5.27 7.33
N MET A 206 15.91 -4.52 6.70
CA MET A 206 15.93 -4.28 5.26
C MET A 206 17.17 -3.49 4.84
N ALA A 207 17.57 -2.46 5.61
CA ALA A 207 18.78 -1.68 5.33
C ALA A 207 20.04 -2.58 5.33
N VAL A 208 20.15 -3.47 6.31
CA VAL A 208 21.24 -4.45 6.38
C VAL A 208 21.22 -5.39 5.17
N ALA A 209 20.05 -5.86 4.75
CA ALA A 209 19.92 -6.70 3.55
C ALA A 209 20.23 -5.97 2.24
N GLN A 210 19.92 -4.68 2.14
CA GLN A 210 20.28 -3.84 0.99
C GLN A 210 21.80 -3.71 0.85
N LEU A 211 22.53 -3.54 1.95
CA LEU A 211 24.01 -3.59 1.95
C LEU A 211 24.52 -4.97 1.51
N ALA A 212 23.90 -6.04 2.01
CA ALA A 212 24.26 -7.41 1.62
C ALA A 212 24.04 -7.67 0.12
N ALA A 213 22.92 -7.22 -0.44
CA ALA A 213 22.61 -7.33 -1.86
C ALA A 213 23.54 -6.46 -2.72
N SER A 214 23.91 -5.26 -2.23
CA SER A 214 24.91 -4.39 -2.89
C SER A 214 26.27 -5.07 -3.02
N LEU A 215 26.72 -5.74 -1.95
CA LEU A 215 27.94 -6.54 -1.96
C LEU A 215 27.87 -7.71 -2.94
N ALA A 216 26.71 -8.39 -3.03
CA ALA A 216 26.48 -9.45 -4.01
C ALA A 216 26.55 -8.96 -5.45
N LEU A 217 25.96 -7.79 -5.76
CA LEU A 217 26.00 -7.17 -7.08
C LEU A 217 27.44 -6.91 -7.57
N TYR A 218 28.37 -6.66 -6.65
CA TYR A 218 29.79 -6.46 -6.94
C TYR A 218 30.65 -7.73 -6.74
N GLY A 219 30.03 -8.86 -6.43
CA GLY A 219 30.69 -10.16 -6.31
C GLY A 219 31.44 -10.40 -4.99
N ASP A 220 31.22 -9.59 -3.95
CA ASP A 220 31.78 -9.82 -2.61
C ASP A 220 30.90 -10.81 -1.83
N THR A 221 30.93 -12.07 -2.28
CA THR A 221 29.97 -13.11 -1.85
C THR A 221 30.11 -13.46 -0.37
N GLN A 222 31.32 -13.41 0.19
CA GLN A 222 31.55 -13.75 1.59
C GLN A 222 30.94 -12.71 2.52
N ARG A 223 31.17 -11.41 2.26
CA ARG A 223 30.56 -10.34 3.05
C ARG A 223 29.04 -10.34 2.88
N SER A 224 28.57 -10.51 1.65
CA SER A 224 27.13 -10.59 1.37
C SER A 224 26.44 -11.66 2.23
N GLU A 225 26.96 -12.90 2.24
CA GLU A 225 26.42 -13.98 3.08
C GLU A 225 26.39 -13.61 4.58
N SER A 226 27.50 -13.10 5.12
CA SER A 226 27.55 -12.71 6.54
C SER A 226 26.59 -11.56 6.87
N THR A 227 26.44 -10.59 5.96
CA THR A 227 25.56 -9.44 6.16
C THR A 227 24.10 -9.85 6.09
N PHE A 228 23.72 -10.75 5.17
CA PHE A 228 22.37 -11.34 5.15
C PHE A 228 22.05 -12.12 6.43
N GLN A 229 23.01 -12.87 6.98
CA GLN A 229 22.83 -13.54 8.27
C GLN A 229 22.61 -12.54 9.41
N THR A 230 23.26 -11.38 9.38
CA THR A 230 23.02 -10.28 10.33
C THR A 230 21.63 -9.70 10.16
N ALA A 231 21.17 -9.45 8.93
CA ALA A 231 19.82 -8.96 8.65
C ALA A 231 18.75 -9.91 9.23
N LEU A 232 18.91 -11.22 9.04
CA LEU A 232 18.01 -12.23 9.62
C LEU A 232 18.01 -12.20 11.15
N ARG A 233 19.19 -12.13 11.78
CA ARG A 233 19.27 -12.06 13.26
C ARG A 233 18.58 -10.81 13.79
N LEU A 234 18.79 -9.67 13.14
CA LEU A 234 18.15 -8.41 13.49
C LEU A 234 16.63 -8.54 13.41
N ALA A 235 16.09 -9.03 12.29
CA ALA A 235 14.64 -9.25 12.11
C ALA A 235 14.03 -10.25 13.12
N GLN A 236 14.80 -11.24 13.57
CA GLN A 236 14.38 -12.19 14.61
C GLN A 236 14.41 -11.59 16.03
N SER A 237 15.31 -10.63 16.27
CA SER A 237 15.48 -9.99 17.56
C SER A 237 14.53 -8.81 17.81
N GLU A 238 13.92 -8.26 16.75
CA GLU A 238 12.91 -7.22 16.88
C GLU A 238 11.69 -7.75 17.65
N THR A 239 11.57 -7.38 18.92
CA THR A 239 10.40 -7.68 19.75
C THR A 239 9.45 -6.49 19.84
N ASP A 240 9.98 -5.27 19.77
CA ASP A 240 9.22 -4.03 19.91
C ASP A 240 9.02 -3.35 18.56
N TYR A 241 7.84 -2.77 18.36
CA TYR A 241 7.53 -2.01 17.15
C TYR A 241 8.12 -0.60 17.27
N ASP A 242 9.01 -0.21 16.35
CA ASP A 242 9.50 1.16 16.25
C ASP A 242 8.44 2.06 15.61
N TRP A 243 7.83 2.91 16.44
CA TRP A 243 6.76 3.82 16.03
C TRP A 243 7.25 5.08 15.30
N TYR A 244 8.56 5.36 15.35
CA TYR A 244 9.19 6.56 14.81
C TYR A 244 9.94 6.32 13.49
N ARG A 245 9.88 5.10 12.95
CA ARG A 245 10.49 4.78 11.67
C ARG A 245 9.90 5.64 10.53
N SER A 246 10.78 6.33 9.81
CA SER A 246 10.42 7.19 8.67
C SER A 246 10.31 6.42 7.35
N ASP A 247 10.86 5.21 7.31
CA ASP A 247 11.11 4.39 6.13
C ASP A 247 9.88 3.65 5.58
N TYR A 248 8.67 3.96 6.03
CA TYR A 248 7.41 3.34 5.58
C TYR A 248 7.27 1.85 5.92
N GLY A 249 8.08 1.33 6.85
CA GLY A 249 8.22 -0.10 7.05
C GLY A 249 7.37 -0.75 8.13
N SER A 250 7.39 -2.07 8.08
CA SER A 250 6.83 -2.97 9.09
C SER A 250 7.72 -4.21 9.16
N ARG A 251 7.53 -5.04 10.21
CA ARG A 251 8.21 -6.33 10.33
C ARG A 251 7.92 -7.26 9.16
N LEU A 252 6.70 -7.22 8.61
CA LEU A 252 6.32 -8.01 7.45
C LEU A 252 7.06 -7.51 6.20
N ARG A 253 7.06 -6.19 5.97
CA ARG A 253 7.82 -5.58 4.87
C ARG A 253 9.30 -5.94 4.95
N ASP A 254 9.91 -5.80 6.12
CA ASP A 254 11.35 -6.06 6.31
C ASP A 254 11.69 -7.53 6.02
N GLY A 255 10.93 -8.46 6.57
CA GLY A 255 11.11 -9.88 6.28
C GLY A 255 10.97 -10.20 4.78
N ALA A 256 9.95 -9.64 4.13
CA ALA A 256 9.69 -9.84 2.71
C ALA A 256 10.79 -9.22 1.84
N ALA A 257 11.30 -8.03 2.20
CA ALA A 257 12.39 -7.38 1.51
C ALA A 257 13.70 -8.15 1.60
N ILE A 258 14.08 -8.64 2.80
CA ILE A 258 15.26 -9.49 2.96
C ILE A 258 15.14 -10.74 2.08
N LEU A 259 13.96 -11.38 2.09
CA LEU A 259 13.69 -12.58 1.31
C LEU A 259 13.82 -12.33 -0.19
N ALA A 260 13.23 -11.24 -0.70
CA ALA A 260 13.33 -10.86 -2.11
C ALA A 260 14.79 -10.56 -2.52
N LEU A 261 15.49 -9.72 -1.74
CA LEU A 261 16.87 -9.33 -2.00
C LEU A 261 17.85 -10.51 -1.95
N ALA A 262 17.67 -11.42 -0.99
CA ALA A 262 18.48 -12.64 -0.87
C ALA A 262 18.27 -13.58 -2.07
N ALA A 263 17.03 -13.77 -2.51
CA ALA A 263 16.73 -14.62 -3.66
C ALA A 263 17.23 -14.04 -4.99
N GLU A 264 17.23 -12.71 -5.14
CA GLU A 264 17.81 -12.02 -6.28
C GLU A 264 19.36 -12.05 -6.29
N SER A 265 19.99 -12.26 -5.14
CA SER A 265 21.45 -12.28 -4.99
C SER A 265 22.09 -13.55 -5.55
N LYS A 266 23.34 -13.43 -6.04
CA LYS A 266 24.14 -14.55 -6.55
C LYS A 266 25.52 -14.57 -5.88
N PRO A 267 25.91 -15.67 -5.21
CA PRO A 267 25.10 -16.86 -4.91
C PRO A 267 23.92 -16.54 -3.98
N VAL A 268 22.89 -17.38 -4.03
CA VAL A 268 21.73 -17.27 -3.12
C VAL A 268 22.19 -17.60 -1.70
N PRO A 269 21.89 -16.77 -0.68
CA PRO A 269 22.35 -17.00 0.68
C PRO A 269 21.83 -18.29 1.30
N SER A 270 22.58 -18.86 2.25
CA SER A 270 22.19 -20.13 2.89
C SER A 270 20.96 -20.04 3.80
N ILE A 271 20.52 -18.82 4.12
CA ILE A 271 19.45 -18.52 5.08
C ILE A 271 18.03 -18.50 4.49
N MET A 272 17.85 -18.84 3.21
CA MET A 272 16.55 -18.79 2.53
C MET A 272 15.42 -19.54 3.26
N PRO A 273 15.60 -20.78 3.77
CA PRO A 273 14.54 -21.48 4.50
C PRO A 273 14.07 -20.74 5.76
N GLN A 274 14.99 -20.08 6.46
CA GLN A 274 14.68 -19.30 7.66
C GLN A 274 13.90 -18.02 7.31
N LEU A 275 14.24 -17.37 6.20
CA LEU A 275 13.53 -16.19 5.70
C LEU A 275 12.10 -16.51 5.28
N ILE A 276 11.89 -17.62 4.57
CA ILE A 276 10.54 -18.10 4.20
C ILE A 276 9.69 -18.30 5.46
N LYS A 277 10.26 -18.93 6.50
CA LYS A 277 9.56 -19.14 7.77
C LYS A 277 9.26 -17.83 8.48
N LEU A 278 10.23 -16.90 8.53
CA LEU A 278 10.07 -15.58 9.14
C LEU A 278 8.89 -14.82 8.50
N VAL A 279 8.86 -14.74 7.18
CA VAL A 279 7.80 -14.07 6.41
C VAL A 279 6.45 -14.76 6.59
N GLY A 280 6.43 -16.10 6.62
CA GLY A 280 5.22 -16.87 6.87
C GLY A 280 4.59 -16.56 8.23
N VAL A 281 5.40 -16.45 9.29
CA VAL A 281 4.92 -16.06 10.63
C VAL A 281 4.44 -14.61 10.63
N ALA A 282 5.24 -13.67 10.11
CA ALA A 282 4.87 -12.25 10.08
C ALA A 282 3.57 -12.02 9.29
N ARG A 283 3.34 -12.76 8.19
CA ARG A 283 2.11 -12.66 7.41
C ARG A 283 0.91 -13.26 8.14
N ALA A 284 1.09 -14.33 8.90
CA ALA A 284 0.03 -14.91 9.71
C ALA A 284 -0.42 -13.97 10.84
N ASP A 285 0.51 -13.21 11.41
CA ASP A 285 0.24 -12.24 12.47
C ASP A 285 -0.34 -10.91 11.93
N ALA A 286 -0.08 -10.57 10.67
CA ALA A 286 -0.53 -9.35 10.03
C ALA A 286 -1.99 -9.43 9.56
N ARG A 287 -2.90 -8.83 10.34
CA ARG A 287 -4.32 -8.68 9.98
C ARG A 287 -4.54 -7.64 8.88
N TRP A 288 -3.74 -6.57 8.86
CA TRP A 288 -3.78 -5.53 7.84
C TRP A 288 -2.41 -5.41 7.18
N THR A 289 -2.40 -4.95 5.93
CA THR A 289 -1.18 -4.72 5.14
C THR A 289 -1.22 -3.36 4.49
N SER A 290 -0.07 -2.71 4.43
CA SER A 290 0.16 -1.48 3.67
C SER A 290 0.55 -1.79 2.23
N THR A 291 0.56 -0.77 1.38
CA THR A 291 1.10 -0.86 0.01
C THR A 291 2.55 -1.33 -0.03
N GLN A 292 3.35 -0.92 0.96
CA GLN A 292 4.74 -1.37 1.15
C GLN A 292 4.84 -2.86 1.47
N ASP A 293 4.01 -3.35 2.41
CA ASP A 293 3.99 -4.78 2.75
C ASP A 293 3.64 -5.62 1.52
N GLU A 294 2.59 -5.22 0.80
CA GLU A 294 2.09 -5.98 -0.35
C GLU A 294 3.07 -5.99 -1.53
N SER A 295 3.72 -4.85 -1.82
CA SER A 295 4.74 -4.75 -2.87
C SER A 295 5.92 -5.69 -2.62
N TRP A 296 6.51 -5.63 -1.41
CA TRP A 296 7.65 -6.49 -1.06
C TRP A 296 7.28 -7.96 -0.93
N MET A 297 6.07 -8.26 -0.47
CA MET A 297 5.55 -9.63 -0.46
C MET A 297 5.41 -10.20 -1.88
N LEU A 298 4.97 -9.40 -2.85
CA LEU A 298 4.91 -9.83 -4.25
C LEU A 298 6.31 -10.03 -4.87
N LEU A 299 7.26 -9.14 -4.58
CA LEU A 299 8.66 -9.31 -4.99
C LEU A 299 9.27 -10.60 -4.39
N ALA A 300 8.99 -10.88 -3.12
CA ALA A 300 9.42 -12.12 -2.47
C ALA A 300 8.76 -13.36 -3.09
N ALA A 301 7.47 -13.28 -3.42
CA ALA A 301 6.72 -14.35 -4.08
C ALA A 301 7.32 -14.70 -5.45
N ARG A 302 7.70 -13.69 -6.26
CA ARG A 302 8.41 -13.89 -7.53
C ARG A 302 9.66 -14.73 -7.34
N ALA A 303 10.40 -14.46 -6.27
CA ALA A 303 11.71 -15.04 -6.03
C ALA A 303 11.65 -16.50 -5.53
N LEU A 304 10.47 -16.98 -5.11
CA LEU A 304 10.23 -18.32 -4.57
C LEU A 304 9.43 -19.23 -5.50
N LYS A 305 9.61 -19.03 -6.82
CA LYS A 305 8.87 -19.68 -7.93
C LYS A 305 8.78 -21.21 -7.90
N GLU A 306 9.57 -21.91 -7.08
CA GLU A 306 9.68 -23.36 -7.08
C GLU A 306 8.66 -24.03 -6.14
N GLY A 307 8.01 -25.10 -6.62
CA GLY A 307 7.22 -26.03 -5.78
C GLY A 307 5.77 -26.24 -6.24
N ASN A 308 5.16 -25.27 -6.92
CA ASN A 308 3.74 -25.35 -7.30
C ASN A 308 3.44 -26.38 -8.40
N ASP A 309 4.41 -26.75 -9.24
CA ASP A 309 4.19 -27.69 -10.36
C ASP A 309 3.74 -29.09 -9.92
N SER A 310 4.04 -29.47 -8.67
CA SER A 310 3.65 -30.75 -8.07
C SER A 310 2.21 -30.79 -7.54
N ILE A 311 1.53 -29.65 -7.52
CA ILE A 311 0.15 -29.52 -7.03
C ILE A 311 -0.80 -30.20 -8.03
N THR A 312 -1.75 -30.98 -7.50
CA THR A 312 -2.84 -31.56 -8.27
C THR A 312 -4.16 -31.25 -7.60
N LEU A 313 -5.06 -30.62 -8.35
CA LEU A 313 -6.35 -30.15 -7.87
C LEU A 313 -7.47 -30.68 -8.77
N SER A 314 -8.70 -30.59 -8.26
CA SER A 314 -9.90 -30.55 -9.07
C SER A 314 -10.60 -29.22 -8.88
N VAL A 315 -10.86 -28.51 -9.98
CA VAL A 315 -11.58 -27.23 -9.99
C VAL A 315 -12.92 -27.45 -10.69
N ASN A 316 -14.01 -27.26 -9.97
CA ASN A 316 -15.38 -27.54 -10.44
C ASN A 316 -15.55 -28.95 -11.05
N GLY A 317 -14.82 -29.94 -10.51
CA GLY A 317 -14.84 -31.32 -10.98
C GLY A 317 -13.90 -31.61 -12.16
N ALA A 318 -13.30 -30.58 -12.78
CA ALA A 318 -12.28 -30.76 -13.81
C ALA A 318 -10.89 -30.92 -13.18
N PRO A 319 -10.01 -31.78 -13.71
CA PRO A 319 -8.64 -31.92 -13.22
C PRO A 319 -7.80 -30.68 -13.55
N HIS A 320 -6.97 -30.25 -12.59
CA HIS A 320 -6.07 -29.10 -12.71
C HIS A 320 -4.69 -29.46 -12.15
N SER A 321 -3.63 -28.98 -12.81
CA SER A 321 -2.24 -29.23 -12.41
C SER A 321 -1.54 -27.91 -12.15
N GLY A 322 -0.68 -27.86 -11.13
CA GLY A 322 -0.03 -26.64 -10.70
C GLY A 322 -0.86 -25.86 -9.66
N GLY A 323 -0.33 -24.70 -9.26
CA GLY A 323 -1.08 -23.75 -8.43
C GLY A 323 -2.36 -23.28 -9.13
N TYR A 324 -3.29 -22.74 -8.35
CA TYR A 324 -4.53 -22.16 -8.87
C TYR A 324 -4.67 -20.72 -8.42
N SER A 325 -5.19 -19.87 -9.31
CA SER A 325 -5.53 -18.48 -9.05
C SER A 325 -6.77 -18.14 -9.85
N ASP A 326 -7.70 -17.45 -9.23
CA ASP A 326 -8.88 -16.90 -9.92
C ASP A 326 -9.37 -15.64 -9.23
N GLN A 327 -10.00 -14.75 -9.99
CA GLN A 327 -10.68 -13.56 -9.48
C GLN A 327 -12.10 -13.53 -10.05
N VAL A 328 -13.07 -13.55 -9.14
CA VAL A 328 -14.49 -13.65 -9.49
C VAL A 328 -15.21 -12.40 -8.98
N ALA A 329 -16.08 -11.83 -9.81
CA ALA A 329 -16.95 -10.75 -9.37
C ALA A 329 -17.97 -11.30 -8.35
N GLY A 330 -18.33 -10.50 -7.34
CA GLY A 330 -19.22 -10.97 -6.27
C GLY A 330 -20.61 -11.41 -6.76
N GLY A 331 -21.11 -10.80 -7.83
CA GLY A 331 -22.37 -11.20 -8.48
C GLY A 331 -22.32 -12.60 -9.10
N ASP A 332 -21.18 -12.99 -9.68
CA ASP A 332 -21.04 -14.27 -10.39
C ASP A 332 -21.03 -15.46 -9.42
N LEU A 333 -20.61 -15.25 -8.17
CA LEU A 333 -20.62 -16.27 -7.11
C LEU A 333 -22.03 -16.70 -6.70
N VAL A 334 -23.07 -15.94 -7.06
CA VAL A 334 -24.47 -16.31 -6.82
C VAL A 334 -24.89 -17.47 -7.73
N ASP A 335 -24.47 -17.42 -9.00
CA ASP A 335 -24.90 -18.34 -10.04
C ASP A 335 -23.88 -19.45 -10.30
N SER A 336 -22.59 -19.19 -10.04
CA SER A 336 -21.47 -20.07 -10.35
C SER A 336 -20.52 -20.24 -9.15
N PRO A 337 -20.86 -21.11 -8.18
CA PRO A 337 -20.01 -21.37 -7.03
C PRO A 337 -18.72 -22.09 -7.47
N LEU A 338 -17.58 -21.65 -6.93
CA LEU A 338 -16.27 -22.24 -7.22
C LEU A 338 -15.95 -23.34 -6.20
N THR A 339 -15.65 -24.54 -6.67
CA THR A 339 -15.23 -25.66 -5.81
C THR A 339 -13.82 -26.10 -6.18
N ILE A 340 -12.90 -26.09 -5.21
CA ILE A 340 -11.52 -26.51 -5.39
C ILE A 340 -11.23 -27.66 -4.42
N ALA A 341 -10.77 -28.79 -4.94
CA ALA A 341 -10.40 -29.95 -4.13
C ALA A 341 -8.92 -30.31 -4.34
N ASN A 342 -8.22 -30.61 -3.25
CA ASN A 342 -6.86 -31.13 -3.30
C ASN A 342 -6.87 -32.63 -3.60
N THR A 343 -6.48 -33.01 -4.82
CA THR A 343 -6.40 -34.41 -5.24
C THR A 343 -5.01 -35.02 -5.00
N GLY A 344 -4.06 -34.22 -4.53
CA GLY A 344 -2.68 -34.61 -4.27
C GLY A 344 -2.48 -35.30 -2.94
N ALA A 345 -1.21 -35.68 -2.69
CA ALA A 345 -0.77 -36.37 -1.49
C ALA A 345 -0.26 -35.44 -0.37
N THR A 346 0.00 -34.17 -0.69
CA THR A 346 0.49 -33.17 0.27
C THR A 346 -0.65 -32.24 0.68
N SER A 347 -0.60 -31.74 1.92
CA SER A 347 -1.56 -30.73 2.37
C SER A 347 -1.28 -29.42 1.64
N LEU A 348 -2.33 -28.70 1.27
CA LEU A 348 -2.23 -27.39 0.63
C LEU A 348 -3.01 -26.37 1.44
N GLN A 349 -2.77 -25.10 1.16
CA GLN A 349 -3.55 -24.00 1.72
C GLN A 349 -4.20 -23.23 0.58
N ALA A 350 -5.50 -23.01 0.72
CA ALA A 350 -6.26 -22.09 -0.09
C ALA A 350 -6.39 -20.76 0.65
N VAL A 351 -6.20 -19.66 -0.06
CA VAL A 351 -6.45 -18.32 0.46
C VAL A 351 -7.60 -17.73 -0.34
N VAL A 352 -8.59 -17.23 0.37
CA VAL A 352 -9.75 -16.55 -0.19
C VAL A 352 -9.75 -15.14 0.34
N THR A 353 -9.70 -14.16 -0.55
CA THR A 353 -9.79 -12.76 -0.17
C THR A 353 -11.02 -12.15 -0.83
N ALA A 354 -11.90 -11.58 -0.03
CA ALA A 354 -13.07 -10.84 -0.49
C ALA A 354 -12.85 -9.35 -0.23
N VAL A 355 -13.13 -8.51 -1.23
CA VAL A 355 -13.15 -7.06 -1.07
C VAL A 355 -14.54 -6.56 -1.44
N ALA A 356 -15.28 -6.11 -0.43
CA ALA A 356 -16.67 -5.69 -0.60
C ALA A 356 -17.09 -4.68 0.47
N ALA A 357 -18.03 -3.79 0.13
CA ALA A 357 -18.62 -2.89 1.11
C ALA A 357 -19.57 -3.68 2.03
N PRO A 358 -19.59 -3.42 3.35
CA PRO A 358 -20.53 -4.10 4.25
C PRO A 358 -21.97 -3.65 3.98
N VAL A 359 -22.95 -4.56 4.16
CA VAL A 359 -24.39 -4.23 4.06
C VAL A 359 -24.81 -3.36 5.24
N ASP A 360 -24.45 -3.78 6.44
CA ASP A 360 -24.68 -3.01 7.65
C ASP A 360 -23.53 -2.02 7.86
N PRO A 361 -23.82 -0.74 8.11
CA PRO A 361 -22.77 0.22 8.38
C PRO A 361 -21.95 -0.15 9.61
N LEU A 362 -20.62 -0.09 9.48
CA LEU A 362 -19.74 -0.19 10.63
C LEU A 362 -20.03 0.93 11.64
N PRO A 363 -19.97 0.64 12.95
CA PRO A 363 -20.17 1.65 13.97
C PRO A 363 -19.11 2.76 13.88
N ALA A 364 -19.50 3.96 14.31
CA ALA A 364 -18.57 5.07 14.48
C ALA A 364 -17.51 4.74 15.55
N GLY A 365 -16.33 5.33 15.41
CA GLY A 365 -15.19 5.09 16.28
C GLY A 365 -13.99 4.59 15.51
N GLY A 366 -13.01 4.05 16.23
CA GLY A 366 -11.72 3.72 15.65
C GLY A 366 -10.68 3.42 16.71
N ASP A 367 -9.46 3.20 16.25
CA ASP A 367 -8.26 3.09 17.08
C ASP A 367 -7.23 4.13 16.61
N GLY A 368 -6.50 4.72 17.55
CA GLY A 368 -5.45 5.72 17.31
C GLY A 368 -5.90 7.14 16.95
N PHE A 369 -7.16 7.33 16.53
CA PHE A 369 -7.70 8.61 16.07
C PHE A 369 -9.14 8.85 16.51
N THR A 370 -9.56 10.12 16.55
CA THR A 370 -10.98 10.51 16.49
C THR A 370 -11.24 11.33 15.24
N ILE A 371 -12.47 11.26 14.72
CA ILE A 371 -12.92 12.09 13.61
C ILE A 371 -14.37 12.52 13.84
N ASP A 372 -14.62 13.82 13.71
CA ASP A 372 -15.93 14.45 13.77
C ASP A 372 -16.18 15.22 12.48
N ARG A 373 -17.44 15.19 12.01
CA ARG A 373 -17.90 15.96 10.85
C ARG A 373 -19.10 16.79 11.22
N THR A 374 -19.00 18.09 10.99
CA THR A 374 -20.09 19.05 11.19
C THR A 374 -20.33 19.88 9.93
N TYR A 375 -21.53 20.43 9.82
CA TYR A 375 -21.95 21.24 8.67
C TYR A 375 -22.31 22.63 9.15
N TYR A 376 -21.94 23.64 8.37
CA TYR A 376 -22.27 25.03 8.63
C TYR A 376 -22.85 25.68 7.37
N LYS A 377 -23.61 26.75 7.53
CA LYS A 377 -23.91 27.67 6.44
C LYS A 377 -22.70 28.55 6.16
N LEU A 378 -22.72 29.24 5.02
CA LEU A 378 -21.63 30.15 4.64
C LEU A 378 -21.43 31.31 5.63
N ASP A 379 -22.44 31.65 6.43
CA ASP A 379 -22.35 32.67 7.48
C ASP A 379 -21.74 32.16 8.80
N GLY A 380 -21.35 30.87 8.86
CA GLY A 380 -20.75 30.24 10.04
C GLY A 380 -21.76 29.68 11.05
N THR A 381 -23.07 29.77 10.78
CA THR A 381 -24.08 29.12 11.64
C THR A 381 -24.12 27.61 11.39
N GLU A 382 -24.18 26.82 12.46
CA GLU A 382 -24.26 25.36 12.34
C GLU A 382 -25.55 24.93 11.64
N ALA A 383 -25.44 23.95 10.75
CA ALA A 383 -26.52 23.45 9.91
C ALA A 383 -26.69 21.93 10.11
N ASN A 384 -27.95 21.50 10.09
CA ASN A 384 -28.28 20.08 9.98
C ASN A 384 -28.61 19.77 8.51
N VAL A 385 -27.85 18.85 7.91
CA VAL A 385 -28.02 18.45 6.50
C VAL A 385 -28.89 17.22 6.29
N THR A 386 -29.46 16.63 7.36
CA THR A 386 -30.42 15.50 7.24
C THR A 386 -31.54 15.83 6.26
N GLU A 387 -31.97 17.08 6.23
CA GLU A 387 -32.88 17.64 5.23
C GLU A 387 -32.25 18.89 4.60
N ALA A 388 -31.42 18.69 3.58
CA ALA A 388 -30.79 19.77 2.82
C ALA A 388 -31.78 20.38 1.82
N ARG A 389 -31.68 21.69 1.57
CA ARG A 389 -32.49 22.36 0.54
C ARG A 389 -31.73 22.41 -0.77
N GLN A 390 -32.41 22.11 -1.88
CA GLN A 390 -31.81 22.22 -3.21
C GLN A 390 -31.18 23.60 -3.42
N ASN A 391 -30.01 23.62 -4.07
CA ASN A 391 -29.15 24.77 -4.33
C ASN A 391 -28.52 25.46 -3.11
N GLU A 392 -28.83 25.03 -1.87
CA GLU A 392 -28.17 25.56 -0.67
C GLU A 392 -26.72 25.04 -0.61
N ARG A 393 -25.83 25.92 -0.11
CA ARG A 393 -24.40 25.61 0.09
C ARG A 393 -24.12 25.42 1.57
N TYR A 394 -23.28 24.43 1.86
CA TYR A 394 -22.83 24.12 3.20
C TYR A 394 -21.30 24.04 3.25
N VAL A 395 -20.72 24.47 4.37
CA VAL A 395 -19.32 24.25 4.71
C VAL A 395 -19.25 22.97 5.52
N VAL A 396 -18.59 21.95 4.98
CA VAL A 396 -18.26 20.73 5.72
C VAL A 396 -17.00 21.01 6.52
N VAL A 397 -17.01 20.69 7.81
CA VAL A 397 -15.86 20.83 8.70
C VAL A 397 -15.54 19.48 9.30
N LEU A 398 -14.30 19.04 9.10
CA LEU A 398 -13.77 17.82 9.70
C LEU A 398 -12.79 18.19 10.80
N LYS A 399 -12.95 17.56 11.96
CA LYS A 399 -12.03 17.68 13.09
C LYS A 399 -11.48 16.30 13.42
N ILE A 400 -10.16 16.20 13.41
CA ILE A 400 -9.43 14.97 13.70
C ILE A 400 -8.53 15.21 14.89
N TYR A 401 -8.42 14.23 15.77
CA TYR A 401 -7.44 14.23 16.86
C TYR A 401 -6.62 12.94 16.85
N GLU A 402 -5.30 13.11 16.82
CA GLU A 402 -4.36 11.99 16.95
C GLU A 402 -4.18 11.61 18.43
N GLN A 403 -4.73 10.46 18.81
CA GLN A 403 -4.67 9.97 20.18
C GLN A 403 -3.29 9.39 20.51
N ASN A 404 -2.61 8.87 19.49
CA ASN A 404 -1.28 8.27 19.62
C ASN A 404 -0.18 9.34 19.72
N LYS A 405 0.99 8.96 20.23
CA LYS A 405 2.13 9.87 20.46
C LYS A 405 3.22 9.89 19.41
N TRP A 406 3.07 9.07 18.39
CA TRP A 406 4.09 8.90 17.37
C TRP A 406 3.71 9.62 16.08
N PRO A 407 4.69 9.95 15.23
CA PRO A 407 4.41 10.60 13.96
C PRO A 407 3.58 9.67 13.06
N SER A 408 2.51 10.18 12.44
CA SER A 408 1.61 9.40 11.57
C SER A 408 1.42 10.08 10.21
N ARG A 409 1.43 9.30 9.12
CA ARG A 409 1.10 9.79 7.77
C ARG A 409 -0.39 9.57 7.54
N LEU A 410 -1.18 10.63 7.73
CA LEU A 410 -2.62 10.52 7.77
C LEU A 410 -3.24 10.72 6.39
N LEU A 411 -4.30 9.96 6.15
CA LEU A 411 -5.18 10.14 5.02
C LEU A 411 -6.62 10.25 5.51
N ILE A 412 -7.24 11.39 5.22
CA ILE A 412 -8.63 11.68 5.51
C ILE A 412 -9.41 11.53 4.22
N THR A 413 -10.49 10.78 4.25
CA THR A 413 -11.44 10.63 3.14
C THR A 413 -12.84 10.90 3.63
N ASP A 414 -13.52 11.86 2.99
CA ASP A 414 -14.93 12.15 3.24
C ASP A 414 -15.73 11.85 1.97
N LEU A 415 -16.36 10.67 1.93
CA LEU A 415 -17.24 10.27 0.85
C LEU A 415 -18.51 11.14 0.88
N LEU A 416 -18.88 11.70 -0.27
CA LEU A 416 -20.04 12.57 -0.39
C LEU A 416 -21.36 11.77 -0.49
N PRO A 417 -22.43 12.23 0.17
CA PRO A 417 -23.78 11.84 -0.22
C PRO A 417 -24.03 12.25 -1.68
N ALA A 418 -24.60 11.37 -2.51
CA ALA A 418 -24.73 11.63 -3.96
C ALA A 418 -25.61 12.83 -4.35
N GLY A 419 -26.39 13.38 -3.41
CA GLY A 419 -27.12 14.63 -3.60
C GLY A 419 -26.27 15.89 -3.46
N PHE A 420 -25.02 15.76 -2.98
CA PHE A 420 -24.06 16.84 -2.83
C PHE A 420 -23.00 16.82 -3.93
N GLU A 421 -22.60 18.00 -4.36
CA GLU A 421 -21.43 18.22 -5.21
C GLU A 421 -20.45 19.16 -4.50
N ILE A 422 -19.14 18.91 -4.65
CA ILE A 422 -18.11 19.81 -4.11
C ILE A 422 -18.04 21.09 -4.96
N ASP A 423 -18.13 22.25 -4.34
CA ASP A 423 -17.76 23.52 -4.98
C ASP A 423 -16.23 23.65 -4.92
N ASN A 424 -15.52 23.28 -6.00
CA ASN A 424 -14.06 23.30 -6.02
C ASN A 424 -13.51 24.74 -5.87
N PRO A 425 -12.67 25.03 -4.85
CA PRO A 425 -12.18 26.38 -4.55
C PRO A 425 -11.27 26.97 -5.64
N SER A 426 -10.65 26.13 -6.47
CA SER A 426 -9.86 26.59 -7.62
C SER A 426 -10.73 27.15 -8.75
N LEU A 427 -12.03 26.83 -8.77
CA LEU A 427 -13.00 27.24 -9.80
C LEU A 427 -14.05 28.22 -9.26
N VAL A 428 -14.38 28.13 -7.96
CA VAL A 428 -15.46 28.87 -7.32
C VAL A 428 -14.90 29.73 -6.19
N SER A 429 -14.86 31.06 -6.38
CA SER A 429 -14.26 31.99 -5.41
C SER A 429 -14.97 32.00 -4.05
N SER A 430 -16.29 31.77 -4.01
CA SER A 430 -17.05 31.69 -2.76
C SER A 430 -16.70 30.45 -1.92
N ALA A 431 -16.11 29.43 -2.53
CA ALA A 431 -15.65 28.22 -1.84
C ALA A 431 -14.22 28.32 -1.34
N GLN A 432 -13.52 29.44 -1.61
CA GLN A 432 -12.16 29.66 -1.10
C GLN A 432 -12.15 29.68 0.41
N LEU A 433 -11.24 28.90 0.99
CA LEU A 433 -11.14 28.71 2.43
C LEU A 433 -10.79 29.99 3.19
N SER A 434 -10.16 30.97 2.53
CA SER A 434 -9.93 32.31 3.06
C SER A 434 -11.21 33.05 3.46
N ASN A 435 -12.37 32.65 2.92
CA ASN A 435 -13.67 33.23 3.29
C ASN A 435 -14.15 32.75 4.67
N PHE A 436 -13.52 31.73 5.26
CA PHE A 436 -13.90 31.15 6.55
C PHE A 436 -12.81 31.40 7.61
N SER A 437 -12.43 32.67 7.78
CA SER A 437 -11.37 33.09 8.73
C SER A 437 -11.65 32.73 10.21
N TRP A 438 -12.86 32.26 10.52
CA TRP A 438 -13.26 31.77 11.84
C TRP A 438 -12.82 30.32 12.09
N LEU A 439 -12.41 29.58 11.06
CA LEU A 439 -11.86 28.24 11.16
C LEU A 439 -10.33 28.31 11.25
N ALA A 440 -9.76 27.83 12.36
CA ALA A 440 -8.36 27.43 12.36
C ALA A 440 -8.23 26.24 11.41
N GLN A 441 -7.35 26.34 10.41
CA GLN A 441 -7.13 25.27 9.44
C GLN A 441 -5.71 24.74 9.57
N THR A 442 -5.58 23.43 9.41
CA THR A 442 -4.28 22.78 9.39
C THR A 442 -3.86 22.60 7.93
N ASP A 443 -2.62 22.99 7.63
CA ASP A 443 -2.08 22.86 6.28
C ASP A 443 -1.94 21.37 5.89
N ALA A 444 -2.70 20.96 4.89
CA ALA A 444 -2.62 19.63 4.33
C ALA A 444 -1.42 19.52 3.38
N ALA A 445 -0.74 18.38 3.38
CA ALA A 445 0.29 18.05 2.42
C ALA A 445 -0.29 17.85 1.01
N HIS A 446 -1.55 17.42 0.93
CA HIS A 446 -2.26 17.21 -0.32
C HIS A 446 -3.77 17.30 -0.13
N LEU A 447 -4.47 17.78 -1.15
CA LEU A 447 -5.94 17.89 -1.19
C LEU A 447 -6.46 17.42 -2.55
N GLU A 448 -7.55 16.64 -2.53
CA GLU A 448 -8.30 16.28 -3.73
C GLU A 448 -9.79 16.54 -3.54
N PHE A 449 -10.37 17.19 -4.54
CA PHE A 449 -11.81 17.45 -4.64
C PHE A 449 -12.34 16.61 -5.80
N ARG A 450 -12.72 15.35 -5.52
CA ARG A 450 -13.30 14.43 -6.51
C ARG A 450 -14.82 14.54 -6.50
N ASP A 451 -15.45 14.00 -7.54
CA ASP A 451 -16.92 14.02 -7.68
C ASP A 451 -17.63 13.32 -6.52
N ASP A 452 -17.05 12.23 -6.02
CA ASP A 452 -17.65 11.37 -4.99
C ASP A 452 -17.03 11.55 -3.60
N ARG A 453 -15.94 12.31 -3.46
CA ARG A 453 -15.21 12.45 -2.18
C ARG A 453 -14.28 13.64 -2.10
N PHE A 454 -14.07 14.10 -0.88
CA PHE A 454 -12.94 14.94 -0.50
C PHE A 454 -11.83 14.07 0.10
N VAL A 455 -10.57 14.33 -0.28
CA VAL A 455 -9.39 13.65 0.29
C VAL A 455 -8.39 14.68 0.77
N ALA A 456 -7.82 14.46 1.95
CA ALA A 456 -6.72 15.26 2.48
C ALA A 456 -5.64 14.36 3.06
N ALA A 457 -4.37 14.65 2.77
CA ALA A 457 -3.24 13.94 3.36
C ALA A 457 -2.39 14.87 4.23
N PHE A 458 -1.85 14.33 5.32
CA PHE A 458 -0.97 15.05 6.24
C PHE A 458 0.36 14.31 6.41
N ASN A 459 1.44 15.09 6.41
CA ASN A 459 2.76 14.59 6.77
C ASN A 459 2.84 14.38 8.29
N PRO A 460 3.77 13.55 8.77
CA PRO A 460 3.94 13.32 10.19
C PRO A 460 4.30 14.61 10.92
N ASN A 461 3.66 14.84 12.08
CA ASN A 461 4.06 15.92 12.97
C ASN A 461 5.24 15.44 13.83
N GLU A 462 6.44 15.95 13.53
CA GLU A 462 7.65 15.63 14.30
C GLU A 462 7.69 16.47 15.59
N GLY A 463 7.03 15.98 16.65
CA GLY A 463 7.14 16.54 18.01
C GLY A 463 5.87 16.48 18.87
N ASP A 464 5.88 17.19 20.00
CA ASP A 464 4.71 17.42 20.88
C ASP A 464 3.79 18.55 20.35
N GLY A 465 3.76 18.74 19.03
CA GLY A 465 2.95 19.78 18.37
C GLY A 465 1.44 19.57 18.52
N ASP A 466 0.65 20.52 18.02
CA ASP A 466 -0.81 20.39 18.01
C ASP A 466 -1.23 19.19 17.16
N ARG A 467 -2.04 18.32 17.75
CA ARG A 467 -2.58 17.09 17.14
C ARG A 467 -4.02 17.22 16.70
N ASN A 468 -4.57 18.42 16.82
CA ASN A 468 -5.84 18.77 16.24
C ASN A 468 -5.63 19.13 14.78
N ILE A 469 -6.32 18.40 13.91
CA ILE A 469 -6.39 18.70 12.49
C ILE A 469 -7.80 19.19 12.20
N THR A 470 -7.89 20.38 11.60
CA THR A 470 -9.17 20.93 11.14
C THR A 470 -9.11 21.19 9.65
N LEU A 471 -10.06 20.59 8.92
CA LEU A 471 -10.25 20.74 7.49
C LEU A 471 -11.63 21.33 7.22
N ALA A 472 -11.76 22.05 6.12
CA ALA A 472 -13.07 22.43 5.61
C ALA A 472 -13.11 22.45 4.09
N TYR A 473 -14.30 22.24 3.55
CA TYR A 473 -14.60 22.39 2.12
C TYR A 473 -16.09 22.71 1.91
N VAL A 474 -16.44 23.22 0.74
CA VAL A 474 -17.82 23.63 0.45
C VAL A 474 -18.50 22.59 -0.43
N VAL A 475 -19.75 22.26 -0.09
CA VAL A 475 -20.63 21.43 -0.89
C VAL A 475 -21.92 22.18 -1.23
N ARG A 476 -22.55 21.79 -2.34
CA ARG A 476 -23.87 22.26 -2.76
C ARG A 476 -24.83 21.09 -2.86
N ALA A 477 -26.05 21.27 -2.35
CA ALA A 477 -27.13 20.34 -2.60
C ALA A 477 -27.70 20.53 -4.01
N VAL A 478 -27.69 19.48 -4.84
CA VAL A 478 -28.01 19.63 -6.27
C VAL A 478 -29.26 18.84 -6.65
N THR A 479 -29.25 17.53 -6.46
CA THR A 479 -30.30 16.64 -6.98
C THR A 479 -31.25 16.22 -5.86
N PRO A 480 -32.56 16.56 -5.92
CA PRO A 480 -33.53 16.13 -4.93
C PRO A 480 -33.63 14.61 -4.84
N GLY A 481 -33.75 14.09 -3.63
CA GLY A 481 -33.80 12.65 -3.38
C GLY A 481 -33.27 12.26 -2.01
N THR A 482 -33.36 10.98 -1.69
CA THR A 482 -32.84 10.40 -0.44
C THR A 482 -31.57 9.60 -0.74
N TYR A 483 -30.49 9.95 -0.05
CA TYR A 483 -29.17 9.39 -0.26
C TYR A 483 -28.62 8.81 1.03
N ALA A 484 -27.79 7.78 0.92
CA ALA A 484 -26.92 7.40 2.02
C ALA A 484 -26.00 8.58 2.35
N HIS A 485 -25.78 8.82 3.64
CA HIS A 485 -24.82 9.78 4.14
C HIS A 485 -23.59 9.01 4.61
N PRO A 486 -22.52 8.93 3.79
CA PRO A 486 -21.39 8.08 4.07
C PRO A 486 -20.62 8.53 5.31
N ALA A 487 -19.82 7.63 5.90
CA ALA A 487 -18.90 8.01 6.97
C ALA A 487 -17.70 8.77 6.39
N ALA A 488 -17.21 9.78 7.11
CA ALA A 488 -15.86 10.29 6.91
C ALA A 488 -14.88 9.39 7.66
N THR A 489 -13.69 9.17 7.10
CA THR A 489 -12.66 8.29 7.65
C THR A 489 -11.31 8.98 7.75
N VAL A 490 -10.54 8.61 8.76
CA VAL A 490 -9.11 8.91 8.88
C VAL A 490 -8.35 7.61 9.09
N GLU A 491 -7.20 7.44 8.45
CA GLU A 491 -6.32 6.30 8.65
C GLU A 491 -4.85 6.71 8.57
N ASP A 492 -3.99 5.92 9.21
CA ASP A 492 -2.55 5.94 8.91
C ASP A 492 -2.28 5.08 7.68
N MET A 493 -1.71 5.68 6.64
CA MET A 493 -1.48 5.05 5.33
C MET A 493 -0.59 3.79 5.40
N TYR A 494 0.30 3.71 6.38
CA TYR A 494 1.26 2.62 6.52
C TYR A 494 1.00 1.75 7.74
N ARG A 495 0.05 2.15 8.58
CA ARG A 495 -0.42 1.41 9.76
C ARG A 495 -1.95 1.40 9.82
N PRO A 496 -2.63 0.79 8.83
CA PRO A 496 -4.08 0.85 8.65
C PRO A 496 -4.90 0.27 9.82
N GLN A 497 -4.27 -0.45 10.75
CA GLN A 497 -4.90 -0.82 12.02
C GLN A 497 -5.34 0.40 12.85
N TYR A 498 -4.66 1.54 12.68
CA TYR A 498 -5.06 2.82 13.24
C TYR A 498 -5.91 3.56 12.21
N SER A 499 -7.21 3.60 12.48
CA SER A 499 -8.18 4.31 11.67
C SER A 499 -9.38 4.66 12.52
N ALA A 500 -10.09 5.72 12.15
CA ALA A 500 -11.36 6.09 12.74
C ALA A 500 -12.36 6.53 11.68
N ARG A 501 -13.64 6.42 12.02
CA ARG A 501 -14.75 6.79 11.14
C ARG A 501 -15.90 7.42 11.90
N THR A 502 -16.59 8.36 11.24
CA THR A 502 -17.85 8.91 11.75
C THR A 502 -18.98 7.89 11.61
N ALA A 503 -20.14 8.18 12.19
CA ALA A 503 -21.36 7.45 11.88
C ALA A 503 -21.76 7.67 10.42
N THR A 504 -22.39 6.66 9.82
CA THR A 504 -23.18 6.82 8.59
C THR A 504 -24.61 7.25 8.93
N GLY A 505 -25.30 7.85 7.97
CA GLY A 505 -26.70 8.21 8.11
C GLY A 505 -27.43 8.19 6.78
N VAL A 506 -28.53 8.95 6.73
CA VAL A 506 -29.33 9.19 5.53
C VAL A 506 -29.53 10.70 5.40
N MET A 507 -29.53 11.19 4.16
CA MET A 507 -29.67 12.59 3.82
C MET A 507 -30.78 12.75 2.77
N GLU A 508 -31.72 13.67 2.99
CA GLU A 508 -32.71 14.06 1.98
C GLU A 508 -32.35 15.43 1.41
N VAL A 509 -32.30 15.55 0.09
CA VAL A 509 -32.31 16.84 -0.61
C VAL A 509 -33.75 17.14 -1.01
N LYS A 510 -34.34 18.18 -0.42
CA LYS A 510 -35.70 18.64 -0.72
C LYS A 510 -35.69 19.57 -1.92
N ALA A 511 -36.62 19.33 -2.85
CA ALA A 511 -36.90 20.26 -3.93
C ALA A 511 -37.36 21.61 -3.37
N GLU A 512 -37.00 22.68 -4.07
CA GLU A 512 -37.37 24.06 -3.70
C GLU A 512 -38.86 24.35 -3.89
#